data_AF-A0A7X4DUT2-F1
#
_entry.id   AF-A0A7X4DUT2-F1
#
_cell.length_a   1.000
_cell.length_b   1.000
_cell.length_c   1.000
_cell.angle_alpha   90.00
_cell.angle_beta   90.00
_cell.angle_gamma   90.00
#
_symmetry.space_group_name_H-M   'P 1'
#
loop_
_entity.id
_entity.type
_entity.pdbx_description
1 polymer ?
#
loop_
_entity_poly.entity_id
_entity_poly.type
_entity_poly.pdbx_seq_one_letter_code
_entity_poly.pdbx_strand_id
1 'polypeptide(L)'
;MGRNRQFSAKELVEISTCAGWIRDVCKDIFSRQAAAYILGLLHLPECLSDTLKAILPDEAERGRRLVADKARLKDNRTSAVIADFRSHADRHENAANCVRHLVASVSRMQCKSYLERGMHIGSGAVQHACRSLVCMRIKRSGNHWSVAGQIPLCR
;
A
#
# COMPACT_ATOMS: atom_id res chain seq x y z
N MET A 1 -10.13 4.29 -32.91
CA MET A 1 -8.73 4.74 -33.05
C MET A 1 -8.12 5.02 -31.68
N GLY A 2 -7.69 3.96 -30.97
CA GLY A 2 -6.93 4.12 -29.73
C GLY A 2 -5.47 4.32 -30.07
N ARG A 3 -4.93 5.52 -29.82
CA ARG A 3 -3.49 5.77 -29.92
C ARG A 3 -2.81 4.95 -28.82
N ASN A 4 -2.35 3.74 -29.16
CA ASN A 4 -1.34 3.02 -28.39
C ASN A 4 -0.10 3.92 -28.33
N ARG A 5 -0.01 4.76 -27.30
CA ARG A 5 1.23 5.48 -27.00
C ARG A 5 2.21 4.41 -26.54
N GLN A 6 3.05 3.94 -27.46
CA GLN A 6 4.16 3.07 -27.13
C GLN A 6 5.14 3.87 -26.29
N PHE A 7 5.00 3.77 -24.97
CA PHE A 7 6.05 4.17 -24.06
C PHE A 7 7.17 3.14 -24.15
N SER A 8 8.31 3.53 -24.71
CA SER A 8 9.52 2.72 -24.69
C SER A 8 10.27 3.01 -23.40
N ALA A 9 10.17 2.10 -22.44
CA ALA A 9 10.95 2.12 -21.22
C ALA A 9 11.61 0.75 -21.05
N LYS A 10 12.86 0.75 -20.59
CA LYS A 10 13.61 -0.49 -20.28
C LYS A 10 12.95 -1.26 -19.14
N GLU A 11 12.32 -0.55 -18.21
CA GLU A 11 11.58 -1.10 -17.09
C GLU A 11 10.39 -0.20 -16.73
N LEU A 12 9.26 -0.80 -16.37
CA LEU A 12 8.07 -0.11 -15.88
C LEU A 12 7.86 -0.48 -14.41
N VAL A 13 7.82 0.53 -13.55
CA VAL A 13 7.56 0.39 -12.11
C VAL A 13 6.26 1.11 -11.77
N GLU A 14 5.33 0.40 -11.14
CA GLU A 14 4.11 0.98 -10.61
C GLU A 14 4.22 1.14 -9.09
N ILE A 15 4.01 2.37 -8.62
CA ILE A 15 3.89 2.69 -7.19
C ILE A 15 2.45 3.12 -6.94
N SER A 16 1.67 2.25 -6.31
CA SER A 16 0.25 2.51 -6.06
C SER A 16 -0.21 1.86 -4.74
N THR A 17 -1.42 2.19 -4.33
CA THR A 17 -2.11 1.47 -3.25
C THR A 17 -2.46 0.03 -3.64
N CYS A 18 -2.19 -0.37 -4.89
CA CYS A 18 -2.42 -1.70 -5.44
C CYS A 18 -3.87 -2.19 -5.36
N ALA A 19 -4.86 -1.28 -5.37
CA ALA A 19 -6.25 -1.67 -5.60
C ALA A 19 -6.35 -2.49 -6.89
N GLY A 20 -7.15 -3.57 -6.86
CA GLY A 20 -7.23 -4.53 -7.96
C GLY A 20 -7.46 -3.88 -9.33
N TRP A 21 -8.40 -2.94 -9.39
CA TRP A 21 -8.74 -2.23 -10.64
C TRP A 21 -7.60 -1.37 -11.20
N ILE A 22 -6.74 -0.77 -10.37
CA ILE A 22 -5.58 0.01 -10.84
C ILE A 22 -4.61 -0.91 -11.58
N ARG A 23 -4.42 -2.11 -11.04
CA ARG A 23 -3.56 -3.13 -11.65
C ARG A 23 -4.08 -3.56 -13.00
N ASP A 24 -5.39 -3.75 -13.12
CA ASP A 24 -6.02 -4.17 -14.37
C ASP A 24 -5.88 -3.06 -15.42
N VAL A 25 -6.12 -1.81 -15.04
CA VAL A 25 -5.85 -0.63 -15.89
C VAL A 25 -4.38 -0.57 -16.33
N CYS A 26 -3.43 -0.80 -15.43
CA CYS A 26 -2.01 -0.80 -15.77
C CYS A 26 -1.63 -1.93 -16.73
N LYS A 27 -2.22 -3.13 -16.57
CA LYS A 27 -2.03 -4.23 -17.52
C LYS A 27 -2.61 -3.87 -18.90
N ASP A 28 -3.80 -3.30 -18.93
CA ASP A 28 -4.50 -2.93 -20.17
C ASP A 28 -3.73 -1.85 -20.94
N ILE A 29 -3.26 -0.80 -20.24
CA ILE A 29 -2.57 0.34 -20.86
C ILE A 29 -1.17 -0.04 -21.32
N PHE A 30 -0.41 -0.75 -20.48
CA PHE A 30 1.02 -0.92 -20.73
C PHE A 30 1.39 -2.24 -21.40
N SER A 31 0.43 -3.17 -21.59
CA SER A 31 0.59 -4.46 -22.31
C SER A 31 1.79 -5.31 -21.86
N ARG A 32 2.43 -4.92 -20.76
CA ARG A 32 3.62 -5.49 -20.15
C ARG A 32 3.29 -5.70 -18.69
N GLN A 33 3.70 -6.85 -18.17
CA GLN A 33 3.72 -7.06 -16.73
C GLN A 33 4.57 -5.93 -16.13
N ALA A 34 3.97 -5.04 -15.34
CA ALA A 34 4.76 -4.08 -14.59
C ALA A 34 5.79 -4.88 -13.79
N ALA A 35 7.07 -4.56 -14.00
CA ALA A 35 8.18 -5.38 -13.52
C ALA A 35 8.30 -5.32 -11.99
N ALA A 36 7.76 -4.27 -11.38
CA ALA A 36 7.63 -4.12 -9.95
C ALA A 36 6.34 -3.36 -9.62
N TYR A 37 5.40 -4.05 -8.99
CA TYR A 37 4.33 -3.39 -8.24
C TYR A 37 4.86 -3.17 -6.84
N ILE A 38 5.08 -1.92 -6.47
CA ILE A 38 5.51 -1.61 -5.11
C ILE A 38 4.26 -1.29 -4.32
N LEU A 39 3.87 -2.22 -3.44
CA LEU A 39 2.72 -2.02 -2.58
C LEU A 39 2.99 -0.81 -1.68
N GLY A 40 2.15 0.22 -1.83
CA GLY A 40 2.06 1.27 -0.84
C GLY A 40 1.77 0.63 0.51
N LEU A 41 2.75 0.66 1.42
CA LEU A 41 2.67 0.19 2.81
C LEU A 41 1.66 1.00 3.66
N LEU A 42 0.64 1.60 3.05
CA LEU A 42 -0.25 2.56 3.68
C LEU A 42 -1.26 1.88 4.61
N HIS A 43 -1.85 0.75 4.17
CA HIS A 43 -2.85 0.01 4.97
C HIS A 43 -2.27 -1.18 5.76
N LEU A 44 -1.03 -1.57 5.45
CA LEU A 44 -0.34 -2.64 6.16
C LEU A 44 -0.17 -2.35 7.66
N PRO A 45 0.18 -1.12 8.09
CA PRO A 45 0.26 -0.74 9.49
C PRO A 45 -1.04 -0.93 10.27
N GLU A 46 -2.20 -0.70 9.64
CA GLU A 46 -3.52 -0.87 10.28
C GLU A 46 -3.80 -2.35 10.51
N CYS A 47 -3.61 -3.17 9.47
CA CYS A 47 -3.72 -4.64 9.54
C CYS A 47 -2.84 -5.27 10.62
N LEU A 48 -1.57 -4.85 10.68
CA LEU A 48 -0.63 -5.31 11.71
C LEU A 48 -1.07 -4.86 13.11
N SER A 49 -1.45 -3.59 13.26
CA SER A 49 -1.89 -3.01 14.54
C SER A 49 -3.11 -3.74 15.09
N ASP A 50 -4.13 -3.99 14.26
CA ASP A 50 -5.37 -4.63 14.67
C ASP A 50 -5.19 -6.13 14.94
N THR A 51 -4.26 -6.78 14.22
CA THR A 51 -3.84 -8.14 14.57
C THR A 51 -3.14 -8.16 15.91
N LEU A 52 -2.16 -7.27 16.14
CA LEU A 52 -1.40 -7.20 17.38
C LEU A 52 -2.26 -6.88 18.60
N LYS A 53 -3.28 -6.02 18.46
CA LYS A 53 -4.31 -5.79 19.49
C LYS A 53 -5.07 -7.06 19.86
N ALA A 54 -5.33 -7.93 18.90
CA ALA A 54 -6.05 -9.18 19.14
C ALA A 54 -5.18 -10.25 19.81
N ILE A 55 -3.87 -10.28 19.53
CA ILE A 55 -2.96 -11.34 20.00
C ILE A 55 -2.11 -10.95 21.23
N LEU A 56 -1.91 -9.66 21.49
CA LEU A 56 -1.08 -9.17 22.60
C LEU A 56 -1.87 -8.21 23.50
N PRO A 57 -2.05 -8.56 24.80
CA PRO A 57 -2.78 -7.71 25.74
C PRO A 57 -1.97 -6.46 26.17
N ASP A 58 -0.64 -6.56 26.21
CA ASP A 58 0.25 -5.48 26.65
C ASP A 58 0.49 -4.43 25.55
N GLU A 59 0.31 -3.15 25.89
CA GLU A 59 0.43 -2.05 24.93
C GLU A 59 1.88 -1.76 24.51
N ALA A 60 2.82 -1.81 25.47
CA ALA A 60 4.22 -1.55 25.18
C ALA A 60 4.78 -2.61 24.23
N GLU A 61 4.42 -3.87 24.45
CA GLU A 61 4.81 -4.99 23.61
C GLU A 61 4.17 -4.94 22.22
N ARG A 62 2.89 -4.53 22.11
CA ARG A 62 2.27 -4.23 20.81
C ARG A 62 3.06 -3.18 20.04
N GLY A 63 3.45 -2.09 20.70
CA GLY A 63 4.22 -1.01 20.10
C GLY A 63 5.57 -1.51 19.56
N ARG A 64 6.33 -2.24 20.38
CA ARG A 64 7.62 -2.83 19.99
C ARG A 64 7.46 -3.80 18.82
N ARG A 65 6.48 -4.70 18.90
CA ARG A 65 6.23 -5.71 17.87
C ARG A 65 5.81 -5.07 16.54
N LEU A 66 4.96 -4.05 16.59
CA LEU A 66 4.56 -3.30 15.39
C LEU A 66 5.75 -2.64 14.68
N VAL A 67 6.68 -2.06 15.44
CA VAL A 67 7.90 -1.47 14.87
C VAL A 67 8.79 -2.55 14.26
N ALA A 68 9.00 -3.67 14.96
CA ALA A 68 9.81 -4.78 14.49
C ALA A 68 9.24 -5.40 13.20
N ASP A 69 7.94 -5.66 13.14
CA ASP A 69 7.30 -6.25 11.97
C ASP A 69 7.33 -5.29 10.78
N LYS A 70 7.11 -3.98 10.99
CA LYS A 70 7.31 -2.96 9.94
C LYS A 70 8.75 -2.95 9.40
N ALA A 71 9.75 -3.10 10.27
CA ALA A 71 11.15 -3.17 9.84
C ALA A 71 11.43 -4.44 9.03
N ARG A 72 10.91 -5.60 9.45
CA ARG A 72 11.01 -6.87 8.71
C ARG A 72 10.39 -6.76 7.31
N LEU A 73 9.22 -6.13 7.20
CA LEU A 73 8.54 -5.94 5.91
C LEU A 73 9.35 -5.07 4.94
N LYS A 74 10.07 -4.05 5.46
CA LYS A 74 10.98 -3.23 4.65
C LYS A 74 12.24 -3.99 4.23
N ASP A 75 12.66 -4.98 5.01
CA ASP A 75 13.87 -5.79 4.80
C ASP A 75 13.61 -7.10 4.05
N ASN A 76 12.56 -7.16 3.22
CA ASN A 76 12.13 -8.34 2.45
C ASN A 76 11.78 -9.59 3.30
N ARG A 77 11.60 -9.45 4.62
CA ARG A 77 11.27 -10.55 5.54
C ARG A 77 9.77 -10.76 5.72
N THR A 78 8.99 -10.47 4.69
CA THR A 78 7.51 -10.61 4.68
C THR A 78 7.07 -12.04 4.99
N SER A 79 7.79 -13.06 4.50
CA SER A 79 7.48 -14.48 4.78
C SER A 79 7.61 -14.83 6.27
N ALA A 80 8.55 -14.21 6.99
CA ALA A 80 8.69 -14.41 8.43
C ALA A 80 7.50 -13.82 9.19
N VAL A 81 7.05 -12.62 8.81
CA VAL A 81 5.85 -11.99 9.40
C VAL A 81 4.59 -12.81 9.11
N ILE A 82 4.47 -13.37 7.89
CA ILE A 82 3.38 -14.29 7.53
C ILE A 82 3.40 -15.53 8.43
N ALA A 83 4.57 -16.14 8.65
CA ALA A 83 4.71 -17.32 9.49
C ALA A 83 4.30 -17.02 10.94
N ASP A 84 4.76 -15.90 11.49
CA ASP A 84 4.41 -15.44 12.84
C ASP A 84 2.90 -15.27 13.01
N PHE A 85 2.21 -14.69 12.02
CA PHE A 85 0.78 -14.41 12.15
C PHE A 85 -0.10 -15.62 11.82
N ARG A 86 0.42 -16.57 11.03
CA ARG A 86 -0.29 -17.83 10.71
C ARG A 86 -0.60 -18.67 11.94
N SER A 87 0.28 -18.69 12.95
CA SER A 87 0.02 -19.44 14.20
C SER A 87 -1.19 -18.93 14.98
N HIS A 88 -1.64 -17.71 14.68
CA HIS A 88 -2.79 -17.05 15.32
C HIS A 88 -4.03 -17.01 14.41
N ALA A 89 -3.92 -17.42 13.14
CA ALA A 89 -4.98 -17.27 12.14
C ALA A 89 -6.24 -18.09 12.45
N ASP A 90 -6.09 -19.25 13.11
CA ASP A 90 -7.23 -20.10 13.47
C ASP A 90 -8.08 -19.52 14.62
N ARG A 91 -7.49 -18.64 15.44
CA ARG A 91 -8.13 -18.07 16.64
C ARG A 91 -8.53 -16.62 16.49
N HIS A 92 -7.93 -15.90 15.54
CA HIS A 92 -8.12 -14.48 15.35
C HIS A 92 -8.36 -14.17 13.87
N GLU A 93 -9.58 -13.72 13.55
CA GLU A 93 -9.94 -13.34 12.18
C GLU A 93 -9.02 -12.24 11.63
N ASN A 94 -8.63 -11.27 12.47
CA ASN A 94 -7.66 -10.22 12.10
C ASN A 94 -6.34 -10.83 11.60
N ALA A 95 -5.82 -11.86 12.28
CA ALA A 95 -4.61 -12.55 11.87
C ALA A 95 -4.80 -13.29 10.54
N ALA A 96 -5.93 -13.99 10.36
CA ALA A 96 -6.25 -14.65 9.10
C ALA A 96 -6.35 -13.66 7.93
N ASN A 97 -7.05 -12.54 8.12
CA ASN A 97 -7.21 -11.47 7.15
C ASN A 97 -5.83 -10.88 6.79
N CYS A 98 -4.99 -10.64 7.79
CA CYS A 98 -3.67 -10.07 7.58
C CYS A 98 -2.74 -11.02 6.84
N VAL A 99 -2.75 -12.30 7.18
CA VAL A 99 -2.01 -13.35 6.45
C VAL A 99 -2.45 -13.40 5.00
N ARG A 100 -3.76 -13.43 4.70
CA ARG A 100 -4.26 -13.46 3.31
C ARG A 100 -3.76 -12.25 2.52
N HIS A 101 -3.81 -11.06 3.12
CA HIS A 101 -3.35 -9.84 2.49
C HIS A 101 -1.83 -9.84 2.23
N LEU A 102 -1.03 -10.28 3.22
CA LEU A 102 0.43 -10.37 3.12
C LEU A 102 0.85 -11.41 2.07
N VAL A 103 0.20 -12.58 2.03
CA VAL A 103 0.46 -13.62 1.04
C VAL A 103 0.17 -13.12 -0.37
N ALA A 104 -0.98 -12.46 -0.58
CA ALA A 104 -1.31 -11.86 -1.89
C ALA A 104 -0.32 -10.78 -2.32
N SER A 105 0.44 -10.22 -1.38
CA SER A 105 1.33 -9.08 -1.58
C SER A 105 2.82 -9.41 -1.49
N VAL A 106 3.21 -10.62 -1.10
CA VAL A 106 4.60 -10.99 -0.80
C VAL A 106 5.55 -10.79 -1.98
N SER A 107 5.13 -11.17 -3.19
CA SER A 107 5.92 -11.00 -4.42
C SER A 107 6.15 -9.52 -4.77
N ARG A 108 5.33 -8.63 -4.21
CA ARG A 108 5.30 -7.18 -4.47
C ARG A 108 5.93 -6.37 -3.34
N MET A 109 6.22 -7.01 -2.21
CA MET A 109 6.77 -6.40 -1.00
C MET A 109 8.29 -6.55 -0.89
N GLN A 110 8.99 -6.54 -2.02
CA GLN A 110 10.45 -6.66 -2.07
C GLN A 110 11.13 -5.28 -1.88
N CYS A 111 10.74 -4.56 -0.83
CA CYS A 111 11.12 -3.17 -0.56
C CYS A 111 12.63 -2.94 -0.55
N LYS A 112 13.41 -3.82 0.10
CA LYS A 112 14.86 -3.67 0.17
C LYS A 112 15.51 -3.83 -1.20
N SER A 113 15.06 -4.83 -1.97
CA SER A 113 15.58 -5.05 -3.33
C SER A 113 15.25 -3.88 -4.25
N TYR A 114 14.09 -3.24 -4.09
CA TYR A 114 13.76 -2.03 -4.83
C TYR A 114 14.66 -0.86 -4.43
N LEU A 115 14.89 -0.65 -3.13
CA LEU A 115 15.79 0.41 -2.64
C LEU A 115 17.24 0.21 -3.10
N GLU A 116 17.76 -1.02 -3.06
CA GLU A 116 19.10 -1.38 -3.53
C GLU A 116 19.28 -1.12 -5.03
N ARG A 117 18.19 -1.18 -5.81
CA ARG A 117 18.15 -0.83 -7.23
C ARG A 117 17.95 0.68 -7.47
N GLY A 118 17.94 1.49 -6.42
CA GLY A 118 17.70 2.94 -6.49
C GLY A 118 16.25 3.34 -6.76
N MET A 119 15.28 2.43 -6.56
CA MET A 119 13.87 2.71 -6.81
C MET A 119 13.19 3.33 -5.59
N HIS A 120 12.14 4.10 -5.83
CA HIS A 120 11.27 4.63 -4.78
C HIS A 120 10.24 3.59 -4.36
N ILE A 121 10.07 3.38 -3.06
CA ILE A 121 9.13 2.37 -2.52
C ILE A 121 7.85 2.96 -1.92
N GLY A 122 7.65 4.26 -2.05
CA GLY A 122 6.50 4.94 -1.46
C GLY A 122 6.04 6.11 -2.31
N SER A 123 4.72 6.26 -2.42
CA SER A 123 4.07 7.41 -3.04
C SER A 123 3.86 8.57 -2.07
N GLY A 124 4.48 8.54 -0.88
CA GLY A 124 4.17 9.45 0.23
C GLY A 124 4.25 10.94 -0.13
N ALA A 125 5.27 11.35 -0.90
CA ALA A 125 5.38 12.74 -1.36
C ALA A 125 4.22 13.14 -2.28
N VAL A 126 3.89 12.28 -3.25
CA VAL A 126 2.76 12.49 -4.17
C VAL A 126 1.44 12.49 -3.41
N GLN A 127 1.23 11.52 -2.52
CA GLN A 127 0.03 11.39 -1.72
C GLN A 127 -0.16 12.58 -0.77
N HIS A 128 0.92 13.05 -0.14
CA HIS A 128 0.90 14.23 0.70
C HIS A 128 0.53 15.47 -0.11
N ALA A 129 1.17 15.69 -1.26
CA ALA A 129 0.85 16.81 -2.14
C ALA A 129 -0.63 16.79 -2.57
N CYS A 130 -1.12 15.64 -3.05
CA CYS A 130 -2.52 15.47 -3.44
C CYS A 130 -3.47 15.72 -2.26
N ARG A 131 -3.20 15.13 -1.09
CA ARG A 131 -4.02 15.32 0.12
C ARG A 131 -4.04 16.78 0.54
N SER A 132 -2.90 17.44 0.58
CA SER A 132 -2.78 18.84 1.00
C SER A 132 -3.55 19.76 0.06
N LEU A 133 -3.41 19.59 -1.27
CA LEU A 133 -4.15 20.38 -2.26
C LEU A 133 -5.67 20.16 -2.14
N VAL A 134 -6.12 18.90 -2.08
CA VAL A 134 -7.54 18.57 -1.94
C VAL A 134 -8.11 19.11 -0.63
N CYS A 135 -7.41 18.94 0.49
CA CYS A 135 -7.84 19.47 1.78
C CYS A 135 -7.93 21.00 1.77
N MET A 136 -6.92 21.69 1.21
CA MET A 136 -6.92 23.16 1.12
C MET A 136 -8.10 23.72 0.32
N ARG A 137 -8.57 22.98 -0.69
CA ARG A 137 -9.65 23.42 -1.59
C ARG A 137 -11.03 22.98 -1.10
N ILE A 138 -11.15 21.74 -0.63
CA ILE A 138 -12.45 21.11 -0.34
C ILE A 138 -12.77 21.09 1.16
N LYS A 139 -11.81 20.73 2.02
CA LYS A 139 -12.01 20.56 3.47
C LYS A 139 -11.80 21.86 4.27
N ARG A 140 -12.40 22.95 3.83
CA ARG A 140 -12.46 24.19 4.62
C ARG A 140 -13.67 24.17 5.56
N SER A 141 -13.51 24.73 6.75
CA SER A 141 -14.59 24.84 7.74
C SER A 141 -15.81 25.56 7.15
N GLY A 142 -17.01 25.01 7.36
CA GLY A 142 -18.27 25.62 6.92
C GLY A 142 -18.69 25.28 5.48
N ASN A 143 -17.81 24.67 4.69
CA ASN A 143 -18.14 24.32 3.31
C ASN A 143 -18.89 22.98 3.23
N HIS A 144 -20.08 23.02 2.62
CA HIS A 144 -20.82 21.83 2.21
C HIS A 144 -20.94 21.85 0.69
N TRP A 145 -20.34 20.87 0.04
CA TRP A 145 -20.29 20.81 -1.42
C TRP A 145 -21.14 19.65 -1.92
N SER A 146 -22.01 19.92 -2.90
CA SER A 146 -22.54 18.85 -3.75
C SER A 146 -21.40 18.21 -4.56
N VAL A 147 -21.58 16.96 -5.02
CA VAL A 147 -20.57 16.27 -5.84
C VAL A 147 -20.20 17.12 -7.07
N ALA A 148 -21.18 17.71 -7.74
CA ALA A 148 -20.95 18.60 -8.89
C ALA A 148 -20.13 19.85 -8.51
N GLY A 149 -20.37 20.43 -7.33
CA GLY A 149 -19.64 21.59 -6.82
C GLY A 149 -18.17 21.32 -6.47
N GLN A 150 -17.80 20.05 -6.22
CA GLN A 150 -16.41 19.68 -5.92
C GLN A 150 -15.55 19.51 -7.17
N ILE A 151 -16.15 19.17 -8.33
CA ILE A 151 -15.41 18.84 -9.56
C ILE A 151 -14.50 20.00 -10.04
N PRO A 152 -14.94 21.27 -10.07
CA PRO A 152 -14.07 22.38 -10.46
C PRO A 152 -12.89 22.61 -9.52
N LEU A 153 -13.01 22.22 -8.24
CA LEU A 153 -11.97 22.40 -7.23
C LEU A 153 -10.84 21.37 -7.36
N CYS A 154 -11.08 20.27 -8.07
CA CYS A 154 -10.10 19.20 -8.29
C CYS A 154 -9.30 19.33 -9.60
N ARG A 155 -9.51 20.41 -10.36
CA ARG A 155 -8.78 20.69 -11.61
C ARG A 155 -7.49 21.49 -11.38
#